data_AF-A0A8H6MG79-F1
#
_entry.id   AF-A0A8H6MG79-F1
#
_cell.length_a   1.000
_cell.length_b   1.000
_cell.length_c   1.000
_cell.angle_alpha   90.00
_cell.angle_beta   90.00
_cell.angle_gamma   90.00
#
_symmetry.space_group_name_H-M   'P 1'
#
loop_
_entity.id
_entity.type
_entity.pdbx_description
1 polymer ?
#
loop_
_entity_poly.entity_id
_entity_poly.type
_entity_poly.pdbx_seq_one_letter_code
_entity_poly.pdbx_strand_id
1 'polypeptide(L)'
;MSSISNPRAALVQPLAYAKELLGPLAGKLDIAKSALFYYLLVIYARKAYWHLRARGITASVKDVYLLVSQFVVRLFLRLPSMQRKVTTEMGKARLDIENKLVPKGPNVVRHLTLPEDGKSLDWILAEMEKMDIELTGQSGIWTEGKLSGAVYHGGEELQKIITTAYDRYCVSNPLHPDVFPAVRKMEAEIVAMVLKLYNGPDTGCGVVTSGGTESIIMALKTYRDWGRKVKGITEPEMGAAYFNIKVHVIPVNSYTRKVDLKHLVGSCINYPDGAQDDIAGLSELALKYNLGVHVDCCLGSFIIPFPLSPLGLQLAPFDFRLKGVTSISCDTHKYGFAPKGTSVIMYRTPELRRFQYYVNPHWTGGVYASPSISGSRPGALIAGAWAVMQHIGTKGYLDSCRSIVLATRRIADAVSASIPELYVLGDPPASVVAFGSKHPQVDAFEVGDAMSKRGWHLASVTNPKAIHLAVTRLTVPVVDTFLADLKDAVQEAKLAPSGKGTMVALYGLGESSAVGPEMVGEIATAFLDTLYKA
;
A
#
# COMPACT_ATOMS: atom_id res chain seq x y z
N MET A 1 2.67 94.76 -24.03
CA MET A 1 2.03 93.83 -23.06
C MET A 1 1.52 92.63 -23.82
N SER A 2 1.69 91.42 -23.25
CA SER A 2 1.31 90.09 -23.73
C SER A 2 1.89 89.59 -25.06
N SER A 3 2.70 88.51 -24.99
CA SER A 3 2.73 87.43 -26.00
C SER A 3 3.62 86.26 -25.51
N ILE A 4 2.97 85.38 -24.73
CA ILE A 4 3.16 83.94 -24.58
C ILE A 4 4.42 83.34 -25.25
N SER A 5 5.39 82.91 -24.43
CA SER A 5 6.30 81.81 -24.79
C SER A 5 5.86 80.54 -24.05
N ASN A 6 5.77 79.48 -24.85
CA ASN A 6 5.00 78.25 -24.68
C ASN A 6 5.53 77.31 -23.56
N PRO A 7 4.72 76.90 -22.56
CA PRO A 7 5.14 75.97 -21.51
C PRO A 7 5.19 74.50 -21.94
N ARG A 8 5.13 74.18 -23.24
CA ARG A 8 5.32 72.80 -23.74
C ARG A 8 6.77 72.30 -23.76
N ALA A 9 7.76 73.14 -23.47
CA ALA A 9 9.18 72.75 -23.54
C ALA A 9 9.72 72.05 -22.28
N ALA A 10 9.02 72.08 -21.14
CA ALA A 10 9.56 71.57 -19.85
C ALA A 10 9.15 70.13 -19.48
N LEU A 11 8.33 69.44 -20.30
CA LEU A 11 7.88 68.07 -20.04
C LEU A 11 8.46 67.01 -20.99
N VAL A 12 9.27 67.41 -21.98
CA VAL A 12 9.82 66.47 -22.98
C VAL A 12 11.13 65.82 -22.52
N GLN A 13 11.90 66.48 -21.66
CA GLN A 13 13.21 65.94 -21.21
C GLN A 13 13.14 64.73 -20.27
N PRO A 14 12.23 64.64 -19.26
CA PRO A 14 12.18 63.48 -18.37
C PRO A 14 11.67 62.20 -19.07
N LEU A 15 10.75 62.35 -20.03
CA LEU A 15 10.20 61.25 -20.83
C LEU A 15 11.19 60.72 -21.87
N ALA A 16 12.00 61.59 -22.48
CA ALA A 16 13.07 61.20 -23.38
C ALA A 16 14.18 60.42 -22.64
N TYR A 17 14.57 60.90 -21.45
CA TYR A 17 15.59 60.26 -20.62
C TYR A 17 15.12 58.92 -20.03
N ALA A 18 13.84 58.81 -19.63
CA ALA A 18 13.23 57.54 -19.25
C ALA A 18 13.14 56.57 -20.43
N LYS A 19 12.87 57.03 -21.66
CA LYS A 19 12.89 56.21 -22.88
C LYS A 19 14.30 55.72 -23.25
N GLU A 20 15.33 56.54 -23.06
CA GLU A 20 16.74 56.16 -23.32
C GLU A 20 17.28 55.17 -22.27
N LEU A 21 16.89 55.32 -20.99
CA LEU A 21 17.25 54.35 -19.95
C LEU A 21 16.43 53.06 -20.01
N LEU A 22 15.11 53.14 -20.28
CA LEU A 22 14.22 51.99 -20.30
C LEU A 22 14.14 51.31 -21.66
N GLY A 23 14.49 51.96 -22.77
CA GLY A 23 14.46 51.38 -24.12
C GLY A 23 15.34 50.13 -24.28
N PRO A 24 16.62 50.16 -23.84
CA PRO A 24 17.48 48.99 -23.82
C PRO A 24 16.98 47.91 -22.84
N LEU A 25 16.36 48.31 -21.72
CA LEU A 25 15.75 47.41 -20.74
C LEU A 25 14.48 46.75 -21.27
N ALA A 26 13.65 47.46 -22.04
CA ALA A 26 12.43 46.96 -22.66
C ALA A 26 12.73 45.96 -23.78
N GLY A 27 13.72 46.26 -24.64
CA GLY A 27 14.21 45.31 -25.64
C GLY A 27 14.82 44.05 -25.00
N LYS A 28 15.57 44.19 -23.91
CA LYS A 28 16.07 43.05 -23.11
C LYS A 28 14.94 42.29 -22.41
N LEU A 29 13.89 42.97 -21.96
CA LEU A 29 12.72 42.34 -21.34
C LEU A 29 11.90 41.55 -22.37
N ASP A 30 11.76 42.06 -23.60
CA ASP A 30 11.04 41.36 -24.67
C ASP A 30 11.83 40.17 -25.22
N ILE A 31 13.17 40.27 -25.28
CA ILE A 31 14.05 39.12 -25.52
C ILE A 31 13.92 38.10 -24.38
N ALA A 32 13.90 38.53 -23.11
CA ALA A 32 13.73 37.64 -21.97
C ALA A 32 12.35 36.96 -21.93
N LYS A 33 11.26 37.68 -22.26
CA LYS A 33 9.91 37.13 -22.41
C LYS A 33 9.85 36.12 -23.55
N SER A 34 10.45 36.44 -24.69
CA SER A 34 10.52 35.54 -25.85
C SER A 34 11.32 34.28 -25.51
N ALA A 35 12.49 34.44 -24.86
CA ALA A 35 13.30 33.32 -24.40
C ALA A 35 12.55 32.46 -23.37
N LEU A 36 11.84 33.08 -22.42
CA LEU A 36 10.99 32.36 -21.45
C LEU A 36 9.85 31.63 -22.16
N PHE A 37 9.20 32.26 -23.14
CA PHE A 37 8.14 31.63 -23.94
C PHE A 37 8.67 30.42 -24.70
N TYR A 38 9.80 30.53 -25.40
CA TYR A 38 10.41 29.41 -26.11
C TYR A 38 10.89 28.32 -25.15
N TYR A 39 11.46 28.69 -24.01
CA TYR A 39 11.85 27.75 -22.96
C TYR A 39 10.64 26.96 -22.43
N LEU A 40 9.55 27.64 -22.10
CA LEU A 40 8.31 27.00 -21.67
C LEU A 40 7.71 26.16 -22.78
N LEU A 41 7.69 26.65 -24.02
CA LEU A 41 7.19 25.92 -25.19
C LEU A 41 7.97 24.62 -25.39
N VAL A 42 9.29 24.66 -25.32
CA VAL A 42 10.15 23.47 -25.42
C VAL A 42 9.88 22.51 -24.27
N ILE A 43 9.73 22.99 -23.03
CA ILE A 43 9.39 22.14 -21.89
C ILE A 43 8.04 21.45 -22.08
N TYR A 44 7.00 22.21 -22.44
CA TYR A 44 5.66 21.66 -22.59
C TYR A 44 5.54 20.77 -23.83
N ALA A 45 6.18 21.12 -24.94
CA ALA A 45 6.26 20.28 -26.13
C ALA A 45 6.99 18.97 -25.83
N ARG A 46 8.11 19.01 -25.09
CA ARG A 46 8.83 17.82 -24.65
C ARG A 46 7.96 16.95 -23.74
N LYS A 47 7.25 17.55 -22.78
CA LYS A 47 6.31 16.84 -21.89
C LYS A 47 5.17 16.20 -22.69
N ALA A 48 4.57 16.92 -23.63
CA ALA A 48 3.52 16.41 -24.49
C ALA A 48 4.02 15.26 -25.38
N TYR A 49 5.20 15.41 -25.98
CA TYR A 49 5.84 14.37 -26.79
C TYR A 49 6.05 13.08 -25.98
N TRP A 50 6.68 13.17 -24.81
CA TRP A 50 6.90 11.99 -23.96
C TRP A 50 5.60 11.39 -23.44
N HIS A 51 4.62 12.21 -23.08
CA HIS A 51 3.29 11.73 -22.68
C HIS A 51 2.62 10.95 -23.82
N LEU A 52 2.61 11.48 -25.05
CA LEU A 52 2.05 10.81 -26.22
C LEU A 52 2.83 9.54 -26.59
N ARG A 53 4.17 9.55 -26.47
CA ARG A 53 5.00 8.36 -26.71
C ARG A 53 4.76 7.28 -25.67
N ALA A 54 4.56 7.65 -24.42
CA ALA A 54 4.33 6.69 -23.33
C ALA A 54 2.91 6.13 -23.30
N ARG A 55 1.89 6.96 -23.58
CA ARG A 55 0.47 6.56 -23.45
C ARG A 55 -0.23 6.28 -24.77
N GLY A 56 0.26 6.83 -25.88
CA GLY A 56 -0.43 6.80 -27.16
C GLY A 56 -1.60 7.79 -27.24
N ILE A 57 -2.07 8.05 -28.45
CA ILE A 57 -3.09 9.08 -28.72
C ILE A 57 -4.42 8.77 -28.02
N THR A 58 -4.87 7.53 -28.08
CA THR A 58 -6.17 7.11 -27.52
C THR A 58 -6.24 7.31 -26.01
N ALA A 59 -5.22 6.87 -25.28
CA ALA A 59 -5.15 7.04 -23.82
C ALA A 59 -4.99 8.53 -23.45
N SER A 60 -4.21 9.31 -24.21
CA SER A 60 -4.08 10.76 -23.96
C SER A 60 -5.40 11.51 -24.19
N VAL A 61 -6.19 11.15 -25.21
CA VAL A 61 -7.54 11.73 -25.40
C VAL A 61 -8.47 11.37 -24.25
N LYS A 62 -8.41 10.12 -23.75
CA LYS A 62 -9.17 9.70 -22.56
C LYS A 62 -8.75 10.49 -21.31
N ASP A 63 -7.45 10.71 -21.11
CA ASP A 63 -6.93 11.51 -20.00
C ASP A 63 -7.48 12.95 -20.06
N VAL A 64 -7.47 13.58 -21.26
CA VAL A 64 -8.05 14.92 -21.46
C VAL A 64 -9.56 14.92 -21.20
N TYR A 65 -10.30 13.93 -21.71
CA TYR A 65 -11.73 13.79 -21.44
C TYR A 65 -12.03 13.70 -19.94
N LEU A 66 -11.27 12.88 -19.20
CA LEU A 66 -11.42 12.74 -17.75
C LEU A 66 -11.15 14.07 -17.03
N LEU A 67 -10.09 14.79 -17.41
CA LEU A 67 -9.77 16.11 -16.85
C LEU A 67 -10.89 17.13 -17.10
N VAL A 68 -11.41 17.19 -18.32
CA VAL A 68 -12.52 18.10 -18.67
C VAL A 68 -13.79 17.70 -17.95
N SER A 69 -14.12 16.40 -17.91
CA SER A 69 -15.28 15.87 -17.18
C SER A 69 -15.20 16.22 -15.70
N GLN A 70 -14.04 16.02 -15.06
CA GLN A 70 -13.80 16.42 -13.68
C GLN A 70 -13.99 17.93 -13.48
N PHE A 71 -13.48 18.77 -14.39
CA PHE A 71 -13.67 20.20 -14.32
C PHE A 71 -15.15 20.61 -14.40
N VAL A 72 -15.90 20.04 -15.34
CA VAL A 72 -17.33 20.30 -15.52
C VAL A 72 -18.14 19.84 -14.30
N VAL A 73 -17.89 18.63 -13.81
CA VAL A 73 -18.58 18.11 -12.62
C VAL A 73 -18.24 18.96 -11.39
N ARG A 74 -16.98 19.39 -11.22
CA ARG A 74 -16.61 20.32 -10.14
C ARG A 74 -17.33 21.65 -10.23
N LEU A 75 -17.49 22.19 -11.43
CA LEU A 75 -18.25 23.42 -11.63
C LEU A 75 -19.72 23.23 -11.20
N PHE A 76 -20.32 22.08 -11.53
CA PHE A 76 -21.66 21.73 -11.08
C PHE A 76 -21.76 21.52 -9.56
N LEU A 77 -20.77 20.86 -8.95
CA LEU A 77 -20.69 20.68 -7.50
C LEU A 77 -20.49 21.98 -6.72
N ARG A 78 -20.07 23.08 -7.36
CA ARG A 78 -20.01 24.41 -6.73
C ARG A 78 -21.38 25.08 -6.58
N LEU A 79 -22.43 24.55 -7.21
CA LEU A 79 -23.79 25.07 -7.03
C LEU A 79 -24.23 24.88 -5.56
N PRO A 80 -24.77 25.91 -4.89
CA PRO A 80 -25.11 25.83 -3.46
C PRO A 80 -26.07 24.68 -3.10
N SER A 81 -27.02 24.35 -3.99
CA SER A 81 -27.94 23.24 -3.80
C SER A 81 -27.24 21.88 -3.82
N MET A 82 -26.23 21.73 -4.68
CA MET A 82 -25.42 20.50 -4.78
C MET A 82 -24.46 20.39 -3.61
N GLN A 83 -23.80 21.48 -3.22
CA GLN A 83 -22.96 21.51 -2.02
C GLN A 83 -23.75 21.08 -0.80
N ARG A 84 -24.96 21.62 -0.59
CA ARG A 84 -25.82 21.25 0.53
C ARG A 84 -26.16 19.75 0.54
N LYS A 85 -26.44 19.18 -0.64
CA LYS A 85 -26.74 17.75 -0.79
C LYS A 85 -25.51 16.89 -0.48
N VAL A 86 -24.35 17.21 -1.05
CA VAL A 86 -23.09 16.50 -0.78
C VAL A 86 -22.74 16.57 0.70
N THR A 87 -22.78 17.75 1.31
CA THR A 87 -22.51 17.92 2.75
C THR A 87 -23.45 17.08 3.61
N THR A 88 -24.73 16.99 3.23
CA THR A 88 -25.72 16.17 3.94
C THR A 88 -25.41 14.69 3.85
N GLU A 89 -25.13 14.17 2.65
CA GLU A 89 -24.78 12.76 2.46
C GLU A 89 -23.42 12.41 3.10
N MET A 90 -22.43 13.29 3.02
CA MET A 90 -21.15 13.12 3.73
C MET A 90 -21.35 13.14 5.25
N GLY A 91 -22.25 13.99 5.76
CA GLY A 91 -22.62 14.02 7.17
C GLY A 91 -23.25 12.70 7.66
N LYS A 92 -24.12 12.10 6.84
CA LYS A 92 -24.70 10.77 7.13
C LYS A 92 -23.63 9.69 7.13
N ALA A 93 -22.79 9.63 6.09
CA ALA A 93 -21.71 8.66 6.01
C ALA A 93 -20.75 8.74 7.21
N ARG A 94 -20.42 9.97 7.65
CA ARG A 94 -19.64 10.22 8.87
C ARG A 94 -20.30 9.65 10.11
N LEU A 95 -21.58 9.93 10.32
CA LEU A 95 -22.34 9.41 11.45
C LEU A 95 -22.42 7.88 11.44
N ASP A 96 -22.62 7.28 10.27
CA ASP A 96 -22.69 5.82 10.12
C ASP A 96 -21.35 5.16 10.43
N ILE A 97 -20.24 5.75 9.98
CA ILE A 97 -18.88 5.29 10.33
C ILE A 97 -18.65 5.40 11.83
N GLU A 98 -18.99 6.54 12.43
CA GLU A 98 -18.84 6.77 13.86
C GLU A 98 -19.65 5.77 14.69
N ASN A 99 -20.91 5.53 14.31
CA ASN A 99 -21.77 4.57 15.00
C ASN A 99 -21.27 3.12 14.91
N LYS A 100 -20.46 2.80 13.89
CA LYS A 100 -19.88 1.45 13.70
C LYS A 100 -18.54 1.24 14.39
N LEU A 101 -17.78 2.30 14.68
CA LEU A 101 -16.39 2.20 15.13
C LEU A 101 -16.14 2.75 16.53
N VAL A 102 -16.95 3.69 16.99
CA VAL A 102 -16.75 4.35 18.28
C VAL A 102 -17.77 3.77 19.26
N PRO A 103 -17.34 3.06 20.31
CA PRO A 103 -18.23 2.61 21.36
C PRO A 103 -19.00 3.78 21.98
N LYS A 104 -20.30 3.58 22.19
CA LYS A 104 -21.23 4.56 22.75
C LYS A 104 -22.09 3.90 23.83
N GLY A 105 -22.51 4.69 24.80
CA GLY A 105 -23.44 4.26 25.84
C GLY A 105 -22.97 4.64 27.23
N PRO A 106 -23.86 4.51 28.24
CA PRO A 106 -23.57 4.94 29.61
C PRO A 106 -22.46 4.11 30.29
N ASN A 107 -22.16 2.91 29.78
CA ASN A 107 -21.17 2.00 30.35
C ASN A 107 -19.76 2.17 29.75
N VAL A 108 -19.63 2.93 28.65
CA VAL A 108 -18.34 3.21 28.00
C VAL A 108 -17.64 4.31 28.77
N VAL A 109 -16.48 3.98 29.35
CA VAL A 109 -15.69 4.94 30.15
C VAL A 109 -14.58 5.48 29.26
N ARG A 110 -14.48 6.82 29.16
CA ARG A 110 -13.49 7.50 28.32
C ARG A 110 -12.41 8.13 29.20
N HIS A 111 -11.18 7.64 29.06
CA HIS A 111 -10.02 8.17 29.79
C HIS A 111 -9.41 9.35 29.00
N LEU A 112 -9.98 10.54 29.15
CA LEU A 112 -9.62 11.73 28.37
C LEU A 112 -8.48 12.56 28.98
N THR A 113 -8.08 12.25 30.20
CA THR A 113 -6.99 12.91 30.94
C THR A 113 -6.15 11.87 31.65
N LEU A 114 -4.93 12.24 32.04
CA LEU A 114 -4.14 11.44 32.96
C LEU A 114 -4.90 11.28 34.29
N PRO A 115 -4.88 10.09 34.92
CA PRO A 115 -5.43 9.92 36.25
C PRO A 115 -4.56 10.65 37.29
N GLU A 116 -5.19 11.12 38.37
CA GLU A 116 -4.48 11.77 39.48
C GLU A 116 -3.49 10.80 40.16
N ASP A 117 -3.95 9.56 40.40
CA ASP A 117 -3.13 8.47 40.92
C ASP A 117 -2.88 7.38 39.86
N GLY A 118 -1.69 6.80 39.91
CA GLY A 118 -1.33 5.65 39.07
C GLY A 118 -2.25 4.45 39.32
N LYS A 119 -2.68 3.80 38.24
CA LYS A 119 -3.53 2.61 38.31
C LYS A 119 -2.70 1.34 38.54
N SER A 120 -3.27 0.37 39.25
CA SER A 120 -2.63 -0.94 39.46
C SER A 120 -2.63 -1.77 38.18
N LEU A 121 -1.76 -2.78 38.12
CA LEU A 121 -1.74 -3.74 37.00
C LEU A 121 -3.10 -4.44 36.85
N ASP A 122 -3.70 -4.89 37.94
CA ASP A 122 -5.02 -5.55 37.91
C ASP A 122 -6.10 -4.64 37.32
N TRP A 123 -6.07 -3.35 37.67
CA TRP A 123 -6.99 -2.37 37.09
C TRP A 123 -6.76 -2.22 35.59
N ILE A 124 -5.50 -2.15 35.14
CA ILE A 124 -5.14 -2.02 33.72
C ILE A 124 -5.64 -3.23 32.93
N LEU A 125 -5.43 -4.44 33.45
CA LEU A 125 -5.86 -5.68 32.80
C LEU A 125 -7.38 -5.76 32.70
N ALA A 126 -8.11 -5.45 33.78
CA ALA A 126 -9.56 -5.43 33.78
C ALA A 126 -10.13 -4.38 32.82
N GLU A 127 -9.49 -3.21 32.73
CA GLU A 127 -9.91 -2.16 31.82
C GLU A 127 -9.65 -2.53 30.35
N MET A 128 -8.52 -3.19 30.04
CA MET A 128 -8.25 -3.72 28.70
C MET A 128 -9.27 -4.79 28.28
N GLU A 129 -9.61 -5.72 29.19
CA GLU A 129 -10.64 -6.74 28.93
C GLU A 129 -12.01 -6.12 28.67
N LYS A 130 -12.35 -5.07 29.41
CA LYS A 130 -13.56 -4.29 29.14
C LYS A 130 -13.51 -3.66 27.74
N MET A 131 -12.42 -2.97 27.39
CA MET A 131 -12.25 -2.30 26.09
C MET A 131 -12.38 -3.29 24.91
N ASP A 132 -11.87 -4.51 25.05
CA ASP A 132 -11.92 -5.55 24.02
C ASP A 132 -13.36 -5.93 23.60
N ILE A 133 -14.36 -5.70 24.47
CA ILE A 133 -15.76 -6.04 24.21
C ILE A 133 -16.67 -4.82 23.98
N GLU A 134 -16.19 -3.59 24.14
CA GLU A 134 -17.05 -2.39 24.11
C GLU A 134 -17.75 -2.16 22.76
N LEU A 135 -17.14 -2.58 21.65
CA LEU A 135 -17.69 -2.35 20.32
C LEU A 135 -18.64 -3.45 19.85
N THR A 136 -18.28 -4.72 20.10
CA THR A 136 -18.93 -5.91 19.52
C THR A 136 -19.61 -6.78 20.57
N GLY A 137 -19.36 -6.55 21.86
CA GLY A 137 -19.75 -7.45 22.95
C GLY A 137 -18.97 -8.76 22.99
N GLN A 138 -17.96 -8.94 22.13
CA GLN A 138 -17.19 -10.18 21.98
C GLN A 138 -15.71 -9.87 21.75
N SER A 139 -14.83 -10.50 22.54
CA SER A 139 -13.39 -10.45 22.33
C SER A 139 -12.93 -11.62 21.46
N GLY A 140 -11.76 -11.49 20.83
CA GLY A 140 -11.12 -12.64 20.18
C GLY A 140 -11.80 -13.14 18.89
N ILE A 141 -12.68 -12.37 18.25
CA ILE A 141 -13.36 -12.72 16.98
C ILE A 141 -12.40 -13.19 15.87
N TRP A 142 -11.14 -12.74 15.93
CA TRP A 142 -10.11 -13.12 14.98
C TRP A 142 -9.74 -14.61 15.03
N THR A 143 -9.99 -15.28 16.16
CA THR A 143 -9.69 -16.70 16.37
C THR A 143 -10.60 -17.63 15.56
N GLU A 144 -11.75 -17.15 15.10
CA GLU A 144 -12.73 -17.92 14.32
C GLU A 144 -12.29 -18.22 12.88
N GLY A 145 -11.18 -17.62 12.41
CA GLY A 145 -10.66 -17.86 11.07
C GLY A 145 -11.42 -17.19 9.92
N LYS A 146 -12.39 -16.32 10.26
CA LYS A 146 -13.26 -15.61 9.30
C LYS A 146 -12.72 -14.28 8.78
N LEU A 147 -11.47 -13.94 9.11
CA LEU A 147 -10.81 -12.71 8.65
C LEU A 147 -9.93 -12.98 7.43
N SER A 148 -10.11 -12.21 6.36
CA SER A 148 -9.20 -12.23 5.21
C SER A 148 -7.85 -11.62 5.58
N GLY A 149 -6.81 -12.45 5.63
CA GLY A 149 -5.50 -12.03 6.09
C GLY A 149 -5.58 -11.53 7.53
N ALA A 150 -5.31 -10.24 7.74
CA ALA A 150 -5.30 -9.52 9.02
C ALA A 150 -4.41 -10.17 10.10
N VAL A 151 -4.86 -11.30 10.64
CA VAL A 151 -4.20 -12.12 11.64
C VAL A 151 -3.70 -13.42 11.02
N TYR A 152 -2.38 -13.56 10.94
CA TYR A 152 -1.71 -14.73 10.35
C TYR A 152 -1.39 -15.82 11.38
N HIS A 153 -1.49 -15.47 12.67
CA HIS A 153 -1.21 -16.24 13.89
C HIS A 153 -0.93 -17.74 13.70
N GLY A 154 0.20 -18.20 14.23
CA GLY A 154 0.62 -19.61 14.08
C GLY A 154 0.24 -20.53 15.25
N GLY A 155 -0.64 -20.10 16.15
CA GLY A 155 -1.10 -20.86 17.32
C GLY A 155 -0.57 -20.31 18.65
N GLU A 156 -1.18 -20.75 19.74
CA GLU A 156 -0.88 -20.28 21.11
C GLU A 156 0.58 -20.50 21.51
N GLU A 157 1.20 -21.59 21.03
CA GLU A 157 2.62 -21.87 21.26
C GLU A 157 3.51 -20.75 20.71
N LEU A 158 3.27 -20.32 19.46
CA LEU A 158 4.03 -19.23 18.86
C LEU A 158 3.75 -17.91 19.58
N GLN A 159 2.52 -17.66 20.00
CA GLN A 159 2.20 -16.48 20.80
C GLN A 159 3.02 -16.47 22.09
N LYS A 160 3.14 -17.60 22.80
CA LYS A 160 3.97 -17.73 24.00
C LYS A 160 5.45 -17.50 23.72
N ILE A 161 5.98 -17.98 22.59
CA ILE A 161 7.36 -17.72 22.16
C ILE A 161 7.57 -16.22 21.93
N ILE A 162 6.65 -15.57 21.21
CA ILE A 162 6.71 -14.14 20.91
C ILE A 162 6.68 -13.33 22.21
N THR A 163 5.74 -13.59 23.12
CA THR A 163 5.63 -12.83 24.38
C THR A 163 6.82 -13.06 25.30
N THR A 164 7.39 -14.27 25.32
CA THR A 164 8.63 -14.55 26.08
C THR A 164 9.82 -13.77 25.53
N ALA A 165 9.97 -13.71 24.20
CA ALA A 165 11.00 -12.89 23.56
C ALA A 165 10.75 -11.39 23.79
N TYR A 166 9.49 -10.96 23.75
CA TYR A 166 9.10 -9.58 23.97
C TYR A 166 9.44 -9.13 25.38
N ASP A 167 9.03 -9.88 26.40
CA ASP A 167 9.31 -9.62 27.81
C ASP A 167 10.82 -9.44 28.06
N ARG A 168 11.62 -10.38 27.54
CA ARG A 168 13.09 -10.34 27.69
C ARG A 168 13.76 -9.12 27.07
N TYR A 169 13.20 -8.59 25.98
CA TYR A 169 13.81 -7.52 25.19
C TYR A 169 12.95 -6.25 25.14
N CYS A 170 12.01 -6.08 26.08
CA CYS A 170 10.98 -5.03 26.05
C CYS A 170 11.54 -3.60 26.03
N VAL A 171 12.71 -3.38 26.64
CA VAL A 171 13.42 -2.08 26.68
C VAL A 171 14.48 -1.92 25.58
N SER A 172 14.68 -2.93 24.74
CA SER A 172 15.78 -2.91 23.78
C SER A 172 15.53 -1.95 22.61
N ASN A 173 16.56 -1.16 22.29
CA ASN A 173 16.55 -0.21 21.20
C ASN A 173 17.78 -0.43 20.29
N PRO A 174 17.63 -0.99 19.08
CA PRO A 174 18.77 -1.29 18.21
C PRO A 174 19.46 -0.05 17.63
N LEU A 175 19.03 1.17 17.96
CA LEU A 175 19.83 2.39 17.79
C LEU A 175 21.14 2.33 18.61
N HIS A 176 21.17 1.56 19.70
CA HIS A 176 22.32 1.36 20.60
C HIS A 176 22.82 -0.09 20.50
N PRO A 177 23.48 -0.47 19.39
CA PRO A 177 23.92 -1.86 19.16
C PRO A 177 25.03 -2.32 20.12
N ASP A 178 25.74 -1.39 20.74
CA ASP A 178 26.71 -1.61 21.81
C ASP A 178 26.04 -2.04 23.12
N VAL A 179 24.86 -1.48 23.42
CA VAL A 179 24.05 -1.83 24.59
C VAL A 179 23.22 -3.09 24.33
N PHE A 180 22.70 -3.27 23.11
CA PHE A 180 21.83 -4.39 22.73
C PHE A 180 22.43 -5.27 21.61
N PRO A 181 23.62 -5.87 21.82
CA PRO A 181 24.32 -6.61 20.77
C PRO A 181 23.56 -7.87 20.32
N ALA A 182 22.78 -8.48 21.23
CA ALA A 182 21.94 -9.64 20.90
C ALA A 182 20.87 -9.29 19.86
N VAL A 183 20.17 -8.15 20.03
CA VAL A 183 19.13 -7.71 19.08
C VAL A 183 19.77 -7.34 17.75
N ARG A 184 20.94 -6.68 17.76
CA ARG A 184 21.70 -6.40 16.54
C ARG A 184 22.06 -7.69 15.79
N LYS A 185 22.49 -8.76 16.50
CA LYS A 185 22.76 -10.09 15.92
C LYS A 185 21.50 -10.70 15.33
N MET A 186 20.40 -10.73 16.08
CA MET A 186 19.12 -11.27 15.62
C MET A 186 18.62 -10.57 14.36
N GLU A 187 18.71 -9.24 14.30
CA GLU A 187 18.33 -8.44 13.13
C GLU A 187 19.11 -8.87 11.87
N ALA A 188 20.41 -9.12 12.03
CA ALA A 188 21.28 -9.55 10.95
C ALA A 188 20.98 -10.98 10.48
N GLU A 189 20.71 -11.88 11.43
CA GLU A 189 20.36 -13.27 11.15
C GLU A 189 19.00 -13.39 10.47
N ILE A 190 18.01 -12.56 10.84
CA ILE A 190 16.74 -12.46 10.10
C ILE A 190 17.00 -12.11 8.64
N VAL A 191 17.77 -11.05 8.37
CA VAL A 191 18.10 -10.65 6.99
C VAL A 191 18.80 -11.79 6.24
N ALA A 192 19.75 -12.46 6.87
CA ALA A 192 20.48 -13.57 6.25
C ALA A 192 19.57 -14.78 5.94
N MET A 193 18.68 -15.15 6.87
CA MET A 193 17.71 -16.23 6.67
C MET A 193 16.74 -15.92 5.53
N VAL A 194 16.21 -14.69 5.46
CA VAL A 194 15.29 -14.31 4.39
C VAL A 194 16.02 -14.19 3.03
N LEU A 195 17.26 -13.68 3.00
CA LEU A 195 18.09 -13.71 1.79
C LEU A 195 18.28 -15.14 1.28
N LYS A 196 18.61 -16.08 2.18
CA LYS A 196 18.77 -17.49 1.79
C LYS A 196 17.47 -18.08 1.25
N LEU A 197 16.33 -17.76 1.87
CA LEU A 197 15.01 -18.19 1.45
C LEU A 197 14.68 -17.71 0.02
N TYR A 198 15.10 -16.51 -0.35
CA TYR A 198 14.88 -15.89 -1.66
C TYR A 198 16.07 -16.03 -2.64
N ASN A 199 16.95 -17.02 -2.41
CA ASN A 199 18.10 -17.31 -3.28
C ASN A 199 19.02 -16.09 -3.50
N GLY A 200 19.20 -15.28 -2.46
CA GLY A 200 20.07 -14.11 -2.48
C GLY A 200 21.51 -14.48 -2.88
N PRO A 201 22.20 -13.63 -3.66
CA PRO A 201 23.59 -13.87 -4.02
C PRO A 201 24.50 -13.69 -2.80
N ASP A 202 25.78 -14.03 -2.93
CA ASP A 202 26.78 -13.81 -1.87
C ASP A 202 26.95 -12.33 -1.51
N THR A 203 26.68 -11.42 -2.45
CA THR A 203 26.63 -9.97 -2.24
C THR A 203 25.30 -9.48 -1.64
N GLY A 204 24.34 -10.38 -1.45
CA GLY A 204 23.01 -10.08 -0.97
C GLY A 204 23.06 -9.43 0.41
N CYS A 205 22.29 -8.37 0.59
CA CYS A 205 22.24 -7.65 1.85
C CYS A 205 20.83 -7.09 2.09
N GLY A 206 20.55 -6.60 3.30
CA GLY A 206 19.22 -6.06 3.61
C GLY A 206 19.18 -5.31 4.91
N VAL A 207 17.95 -4.94 5.31
CA VAL A 207 17.59 -4.23 6.53
C VAL A 207 16.22 -4.72 7.02
N VAL A 208 16.06 -4.91 8.33
CA VAL A 208 14.74 -5.15 8.95
C VAL A 208 14.01 -3.81 9.06
N THR A 209 12.75 -3.79 8.66
CA THR A 209 11.88 -2.61 8.69
C THR A 209 10.64 -2.87 9.55
N SER A 210 9.84 -1.85 9.83
CA SER A 210 8.60 -1.95 10.61
C SER A 210 7.45 -2.67 9.87
N GLY A 211 7.58 -2.91 8.57
CA GLY A 211 6.54 -3.54 7.76
C GLY A 211 6.76 -3.39 6.27
N GLY A 212 5.93 -4.05 5.47
CA GLY A 212 6.03 -4.03 4.00
C GLY A 212 5.96 -2.62 3.42
N THR A 213 5.13 -1.75 3.99
CA THR A 213 5.07 -0.34 3.59
C THR A 213 6.42 0.37 3.74
N GLU A 214 7.10 0.24 4.87
CA GLU A 214 8.44 0.81 5.04
C GLU A 214 9.43 0.16 4.06
N SER A 215 9.38 -1.16 3.87
CA SER A 215 10.25 -1.85 2.90
C SER A 215 10.11 -1.30 1.48
N ILE A 216 8.87 -1.10 1.01
CA ILE A 216 8.58 -0.56 -0.33
C ILE A 216 9.01 0.91 -0.41
N ILE A 217 8.70 1.73 0.61
CA ILE A 217 9.14 3.13 0.68
C ILE A 217 10.67 3.22 0.63
N MET A 218 11.38 2.36 1.36
CA MET A 218 12.83 2.35 1.37
C MET A 218 13.42 1.87 0.03
N ALA A 219 12.80 0.90 -0.64
CA ALA A 219 13.18 0.53 -2.00
C ALA A 219 13.04 1.72 -2.97
N LEU A 220 11.90 2.41 -2.93
CA LEU A 220 11.63 3.57 -3.78
C LEU A 220 12.59 4.73 -3.52
N LYS A 221 12.85 5.06 -2.25
CA LYS A 221 13.88 6.04 -1.85
C LYS A 221 15.25 5.65 -2.43
N THR A 222 15.62 4.37 -2.28
CA THR A 222 16.91 3.84 -2.74
C THR A 222 17.06 4.00 -4.25
N TYR A 223 16.06 3.59 -5.04
CA TYR A 223 16.11 3.78 -6.50
C TYR A 223 16.07 5.24 -6.92
N ARG A 224 15.37 6.11 -6.19
CA ARG A 224 15.33 7.54 -6.48
C ARG A 224 16.73 8.14 -6.31
N ASP A 225 17.37 7.87 -5.19
CA ASP A 225 18.68 8.43 -4.85
C ASP A 225 19.79 7.83 -5.73
N TRP A 226 19.73 6.51 -5.98
CA TRP A 226 20.61 5.83 -6.94
C TRP A 226 20.44 6.37 -8.36
N GLY A 227 19.20 6.48 -8.86
CA GLY A 227 18.89 7.00 -10.19
C GLY A 227 19.36 8.45 -10.36
N ARG A 228 19.19 9.28 -9.33
CA ARG A 228 19.74 10.64 -9.33
C ARG A 228 21.26 10.65 -9.39
N LYS A 229 21.93 9.89 -8.51
CA LYS A 229 23.39 9.94 -8.38
C LYS A 229 24.14 9.26 -9.53
N VAL A 230 23.65 8.12 -9.99
CA VAL A 230 24.34 7.26 -10.97
C VAL A 230 23.89 7.57 -12.40
N LYS A 231 22.63 8.00 -12.58
CA LYS A 231 22.03 8.19 -13.91
C LYS A 231 21.62 9.64 -14.22
N GLY A 232 21.73 10.56 -13.27
CA GLY A 232 21.33 11.96 -13.46
C GLY A 232 19.81 12.16 -13.61
N ILE A 233 18.98 11.22 -13.13
CA ILE A 233 17.52 11.33 -13.21
C ILE A 233 17.02 12.37 -12.19
N THR A 234 16.44 13.46 -12.69
CA THR A 234 15.91 14.56 -11.86
C THR A 234 14.40 14.52 -11.68
N GLU A 235 13.67 13.91 -12.63
CA GLU A 235 12.21 13.73 -12.62
C GLU A 235 11.88 12.22 -12.68
N PRO A 236 12.07 11.45 -11.59
CA PRO A 236 11.74 10.03 -11.58
C PRO A 236 10.22 9.81 -11.72
N GLU A 237 9.86 8.68 -12.33
CA GLU A 237 8.47 8.21 -12.49
C GLU A 237 8.35 6.80 -11.87
N MET A 238 8.09 6.73 -10.56
CA MET A 238 8.07 5.53 -9.71
C MET A 238 7.05 5.75 -8.57
N GLY A 239 6.30 4.73 -8.15
CA GLY A 239 5.13 4.92 -7.29
C GLY A 239 5.40 5.35 -5.84
N ALA A 240 5.37 6.65 -5.49
CA ALA A 240 5.26 7.10 -4.08
C ALA A 240 4.87 8.58 -3.92
N ALA A 241 3.77 8.84 -3.19
CA ALA A 241 3.33 10.20 -2.85
C ALA A 241 4.36 10.95 -1.97
N TYR A 242 4.99 10.27 -1.00
CA TYR A 242 5.92 10.88 -0.03
C TYR A 242 7.17 11.50 -0.67
N PHE A 243 7.55 11.04 -1.85
CA PHE A 243 8.75 11.51 -2.54
C PHE A 243 8.44 12.44 -3.72
N ASN A 244 7.16 12.83 -3.88
CA ASN A 244 6.66 13.61 -5.00
C ASN A 244 7.09 13.02 -6.35
N ILE A 245 6.99 11.70 -6.47
CA ILE A 245 7.35 10.96 -7.68
C ILE A 245 6.06 10.62 -8.42
N LYS A 246 6.03 10.89 -9.74
CA LYS A 246 4.87 10.61 -10.57
C LYS A 246 4.66 9.09 -10.72
N VAL A 247 3.43 8.65 -10.52
CA VAL A 247 3.06 7.21 -10.58
C VAL A 247 2.44 6.87 -11.92
N HIS A 248 2.95 5.81 -12.56
CA HIS A 248 2.35 5.21 -13.75
C HIS A 248 1.71 3.88 -13.37
N VAL A 249 0.38 3.87 -13.24
CA VAL A 249 -0.40 2.64 -13.06
C VAL A 249 -0.57 1.97 -14.42
N ILE A 250 -0.26 0.69 -14.48
CA ILE A 250 -0.26 -0.11 -15.71
C ILE A 250 -1.54 -0.94 -15.71
N PRO A 251 -2.32 -0.95 -16.80
CA PRO A 251 -3.51 -1.78 -16.86
C PRO A 251 -3.13 -3.26 -16.83
N VAL A 252 -3.90 -4.03 -16.07
CA VAL A 252 -3.87 -5.50 -16.07
C VAL A 252 -5.07 -6.02 -16.88
N ASN A 253 -4.92 -7.18 -17.50
CA ASN A 253 -6.06 -7.87 -18.08
C ASN A 253 -7.11 -8.15 -17.00
N SER A 254 -8.38 -7.80 -17.25
CA SER A 254 -9.44 -7.89 -16.24
C SER A 254 -9.72 -9.31 -15.77
N TYR A 255 -9.43 -10.33 -16.58
CA TYR A 255 -9.71 -11.74 -16.29
C TYR A 255 -8.43 -12.53 -15.95
N THR A 256 -7.42 -12.49 -16.81
CA THR A 256 -6.16 -13.24 -16.60
C THR A 256 -5.24 -12.59 -15.56
N ARG A 257 -5.50 -11.32 -15.23
CA ARG A 257 -4.75 -10.50 -14.26
C ARG A 257 -3.28 -10.26 -14.63
N LYS A 258 -2.86 -10.64 -15.84
CA LYS A 258 -1.51 -10.40 -16.36
C LYS A 258 -1.34 -8.93 -16.79
N VAL A 259 -0.17 -8.37 -16.48
CA VAL A 259 0.28 -7.03 -16.87
C VAL A 259 0.76 -7.02 -18.34
N ASP A 260 0.57 -5.91 -19.07
CA ASP A 260 1.26 -5.63 -20.34
C ASP A 260 2.70 -5.14 -20.07
N LEU A 261 3.70 -5.91 -20.49
CA LEU A 261 5.11 -5.77 -20.10
C LEU A 261 5.82 -4.60 -20.79
N LYS A 262 5.66 -3.40 -20.22
CA LYS A 262 6.42 -2.19 -20.63
C LYS A 262 7.03 -1.40 -19.46
N HIS A 263 6.97 -1.91 -18.23
CA HIS A 263 7.23 -1.14 -17.00
C HIS A 263 7.92 -2.02 -15.91
N LEU A 264 8.28 -1.51 -14.71
CA LEU A 264 9.46 -2.00 -13.94
C LEU A 264 9.24 -2.47 -12.47
N VAL A 265 8.00 -2.53 -11.99
CA VAL A 265 7.70 -3.06 -10.64
C VAL A 265 6.72 -4.22 -10.80
N GLY A 266 6.96 -5.31 -10.07
CA GLY A 266 6.07 -6.46 -10.06
C GLY A 266 5.89 -7.02 -8.66
N SER A 267 4.74 -7.61 -8.42
CA SER A 267 4.38 -8.30 -7.18
C SER A 267 4.40 -9.81 -7.39
N CYS A 268 4.81 -10.53 -6.35
CA CYS A 268 4.73 -11.98 -6.30
C CYS A 268 4.34 -12.40 -4.88
N ILE A 269 3.10 -12.79 -4.59
CA ILE A 269 1.86 -12.47 -5.34
C ILE A 269 1.36 -11.07 -4.98
N ASN A 270 0.48 -10.49 -5.81
CA ASN A 270 -0.17 -9.21 -5.49
C ASN A 270 -1.26 -9.36 -4.42
N TYR A 271 -1.63 -8.25 -3.78
CA TYR A 271 -2.71 -8.23 -2.78
C TYR A 271 -4.11 -8.40 -3.36
N PRO A 272 -4.53 -7.67 -4.42
CA PRO A 272 -5.93 -7.68 -4.85
C PRO A 272 -6.46 -9.06 -5.24
N ASP A 273 -5.73 -9.81 -6.07
CA ASP A 273 -6.23 -11.05 -6.66
C ASP A 273 -5.31 -12.24 -6.51
N GLY A 274 -4.13 -12.03 -5.91
CA GLY A 274 -3.17 -13.10 -5.69
C GLY A 274 -2.41 -13.51 -6.95
N ALA A 275 -2.49 -12.74 -8.04
CA ALA A 275 -1.73 -13.07 -9.24
C ALA A 275 -0.23 -12.85 -9.04
N GLN A 276 0.56 -13.63 -9.78
CA GLN A 276 2.00 -13.43 -9.94
C GLN A 276 2.25 -12.60 -11.20
N ASP A 277 3.00 -11.50 -11.07
CA ASP A 277 3.46 -10.73 -12.22
C ASP A 277 4.60 -11.45 -12.96
N ASP A 278 4.82 -11.11 -14.24
CA ASP A 278 5.93 -11.65 -15.03
C ASP A 278 7.27 -11.00 -14.65
N ILE A 279 7.82 -11.45 -13.53
CA ILE A 279 9.11 -10.96 -13.02
C ILE A 279 10.27 -11.34 -13.94
N ALA A 280 10.17 -12.44 -14.69
CA ALA A 280 11.19 -12.85 -15.66
C ALA A 280 11.30 -11.81 -16.78
N GLY A 281 10.17 -11.41 -17.38
CA GLY A 281 10.11 -10.34 -18.36
C GLY A 281 10.61 -9.00 -17.80
N LEU A 282 10.24 -8.66 -16.56
CA LEU A 282 10.78 -7.47 -15.88
C LEU A 282 12.31 -7.52 -15.74
N SER A 283 12.84 -8.70 -15.41
CA SER A 283 14.29 -8.93 -15.28
C SER A 283 15.02 -8.68 -16.60
N GLU A 284 14.48 -9.16 -17.72
CA GLU A 284 15.06 -8.95 -19.05
C GLU A 284 15.06 -7.48 -19.45
N LEU A 285 13.96 -6.76 -19.19
CA LEU A 285 13.87 -5.31 -19.40
C LEU A 285 14.89 -4.56 -18.54
N ALA A 286 15.05 -4.97 -17.29
CA ALA A 286 16.01 -4.38 -16.37
C ALA A 286 17.43 -4.49 -16.89
N LEU A 287 17.82 -5.67 -17.39
CA LEU A 287 19.14 -5.90 -17.98
C LEU A 287 19.33 -5.09 -19.26
N LYS A 288 18.33 -5.05 -20.15
CA LYS A 288 18.39 -4.33 -21.42
C LYS A 288 18.55 -2.81 -21.25
N TYR A 289 17.87 -2.22 -20.27
CA TYR A 289 17.84 -0.77 -20.06
C TYR A 289 18.64 -0.32 -18.82
N ASN A 290 19.39 -1.25 -18.20
CA ASN A 290 20.16 -1.03 -16.99
C ASN A 290 19.32 -0.48 -15.81
N LEU A 291 18.10 -0.97 -15.63
CA LEU A 291 17.14 -0.45 -14.64
C LEU A 291 17.16 -1.27 -13.35
N GLY A 292 16.68 -0.65 -12.27
CA GLY A 292 16.41 -1.38 -11.03
C GLY A 292 15.03 -2.01 -11.08
N VAL A 293 14.93 -3.30 -10.73
CA VAL A 293 13.65 -3.98 -10.48
C VAL A 293 13.52 -4.33 -9.01
N HIS A 294 12.41 -3.88 -8.43
CA HIS A 294 11.90 -4.31 -7.14
C HIS A 294 10.82 -5.37 -7.34
N VAL A 295 10.90 -6.45 -6.57
CA VAL A 295 9.84 -7.47 -6.52
C VAL A 295 9.17 -7.38 -5.16
N ASP A 296 7.90 -7.01 -5.15
CA ASP A 296 7.11 -6.98 -3.93
C ASP A 296 6.66 -8.40 -3.56
N CYS A 297 7.37 -9.01 -2.63
CA CYS A 297 7.01 -10.28 -2.03
C CYS A 297 6.51 -10.10 -0.59
N CYS A 298 6.02 -8.90 -0.23
CA CYS A 298 5.48 -8.66 1.12
C CYS A 298 4.39 -9.67 1.46
N LEU A 299 3.42 -9.87 0.55
CA LEU A 299 2.35 -10.86 0.76
C LEU A 299 2.80 -12.29 0.46
N GLY A 300 3.61 -12.51 -0.58
CA GLY A 300 4.18 -13.83 -0.89
C GLY A 300 5.02 -14.41 0.26
N SER A 301 5.69 -13.55 1.03
CA SER A 301 6.25 -13.79 2.37
C SER A 301 6.94 -15.16 2.48
N PHE A 302 6.58 -15.97 3.47
CA PHE A 302 7.12 -17.31 3.71
C PHE A 302 6.24 -18.40 3.05
N ILE A 303 5.56 -18.09 1.94
CA ILE A 303 4.78 -19.05 1.14
C ILE A 303 5.51 -19.35 -0.17
N ILE A 304 5.61 -18.35 -1.04
CA ILE A 304 6.13 -18.51 -2.40
C ILE A 304 7.60 -18.95 -2.54
N PRO A 305 8.49 -18.77 -1.54
CA PRO A 305 9.85 -19.30 -1.66
C PRO A 305 9.93 -20.81 -1.49
N PHE A 306 8.90 -21.45 -0.94
CA PHE A 306 8.86 -22.90 -0.77
C PHE A 306 8.40 -23.58 -2.07
N PRO A 307 8.91 -24.78 -2.37
CA PRO A 307 8.55 -25.48 -3.60
C PRO A 307 7.09 -25.92 -3.58
N LEU A 308 6.30 -25.37 -4.50
CA LEU A 308 4.90 -25.73 -4.69
C LEU A 308 4.71 -26.88 -5.70
N SER A 309 5.76 -27.27 -6.42
CA SER A 309 5.69 -28.33 -7.45
C SER A 309 5.21 -29.68 -6.92
N PRO A 310 5.52 -30.12 -5.67
CA PRO A 310 4.93 -31.33 -5.12
C PRO A 310 3.42 -31.25 -4.91
N LEU A 311 2.83 -30.05 -4.95
CA LEU A 311 1.39 -29.80 -4.88
C LEU A 311 0.76 -29.64 -6.28
N GLY A 312 1.52 -29.90 -7.35
CA GLY A 312 1.08 -29.70 -8.73
C GLY A 312 1.05 -28.23 -9.18
N LEU A 313 1.66 -27.32 -8.42
CA LEU A 313 1.68 -25.89 -8.69
C LEU A 313 3.10 -25.41 -9.00
N GLN A 314 3.27 -24.57 -10.00
CA GLN A 314 4.58 -24.02 -10.34
C GLN A 314 4.50 -22.51 -10.53
N LEU A 315 5.21 -21.78 -9.68
CA LEU A 315 5.44 -20.35 -9.87
C LEU A 315 6.50 -20.14 -10.95
N ALA A 316 6.32 -19.09 -11.75
CA ALA A 316 7.40 -18.58 -12.58
C ALA A 316 8.56 -18.09 -11.69
N PRO A 317 9.82 -18.08 -12.17
CA PRO A 317 10.92 -17.48 -11.42
C PRO A 317 10.61 -16.03 -11.04
N PHE A 318 10.91 -15.63 -9.80
CA PHE A 318 10.58 -14.29 -9.27
C PHE A 318 11.65 -13.67 -8.38
N ASP A 319 12.63 -14.44 -7.89
CA ASP A 319 13.56 -14.00 -6.86
C ASP A 319 14.95 -13.64 -7.42
N PHE A 320 15.98 -13.61 -6.57
CA PHE A 320 17.33 -13.23 -6.96
C PHE A 320 18.01 -14.20 -7.94
N ARG A 321 17.41 -15.36 -8.26
CA ARG A 321 17.84 -16.21 -9.41
C ARG A 321 17.74 -15.45 -10.74
N LEU A 322 16.82 -14.50 -10.84
CA LEU A 322 16.68 -13.62 -11.99
C LEU A 322 17.67 -12.46 -11.91
N LYS A 323 18.66 -12.43 -12.81
CA LYS A 323 19.80 -11.49 -12.76
C LYS A 323 19.42 -10.01 -12.69
N GLY A 324 18.32 -9.60 -13.35
CA GLY A 324 17.81 -8.23 -13.34
C GLY A 324 17.03 -7.82 -12.07
N VAL A 325 16.64 -8.76 -11.20
CA VAL A 325 15.98 -8.44 -9.91
C VAL A 325 17.02 -7.84 -8.98
N THR A 326 16.81 -6.62 -8.48
CA THR A 326 17.82 -5.89 -7.69
C THR A 326 17.40 -5.63 -6.25
N SER A 327 16.11 -5.70 -5.93
CA SER A 327 15.61 -5.71 -4.55
C SER A 327 14.32 -6.53 -4.41
N ILE A 328 14.07 -7.02 -3.20
CA ILE A 328 12.88 -7.81 -2.85
C ILE A 328 12.44 -7.43 -1.44
N SER A 329 11.15 -7.20 -1.21
CA SER A 329 10.57 -7.04 0.13
C SER A 329 9.88 -8.33 0.60
N CYS A 330 9.95 -8.64 1.89
CA CYS A 330 9.31 -9.82 2.47
C CYS A 330 8.84 -9.56 3.91
N ASP A 331 7.53 -9.68 4.16
CA ASP A 331 6.98 -9.44 5.49
C ASP A 331 7.13 -10.66 6.40
N THR A 332 7.94 -10.53 7.45
CA THR A 332 8.01 -11.53 8.53
C THR A 332 6.72 -11.57 9.34
N HIS A 333 6.02 -10.45 9.48
CA HIS A 333 4.77 -10.35 10.27
C HIS A 333 3.48 -10.82 9.56
N LYS A 334 3.62 -11.39 8.35
CA LYS A 334 2.55 -12.04 7.60
C LYS A 334 2.71 -13.56 7.73
N TYR A 335 3.03 -14.27 6.65
CA TYR A 335 3.22 -15.71 6.67
C TYR A 335 4.53 -16.16 7.34
N GLY A 336 5.40 -15.23 7.72
CA GLY A 336 6.51 -15.52 8.64
C GLY A 336 6.05 -15.74 10.09
N PHE A 337 4.79 -15.41 10.41
CA PHE A 337 4.15 -15.55 11.73
C PHE A 337 4.83 -14.76 12.87
N ALA A 338 5.73 -13.83 12.53
CA ALA A 338 6.35 -12.92 13.48
C ALA A 338 5.34 -11.92 14.07
N PRO A 339 5.64 -11.26 15.20
CA PRO A 339 4.80 -10.17 15.71
C PRO A 339 4.65 -9.06 14.66
N LYS A 340 3.48 -8.40 14.68
CA LYS A 340 3.24 -7.18 13.90
C LYS A 340 4.34 -6.15 14.18
N GLY A 341 4.71 -5.40 13.14
CA GLY A 341 5.81 -4.43 13.20
C GLY A 341 7.17 -4.92 12.69
N THR A 342 7.25 -6.03 11.92
CA THR A 342 8.50 -6.47 11.28
C THR A 342 8.35 -6.88 9.81
N SER A 343 9.32 -6.50 8.97
CA SER A 343 9.49 -6.92 7.57
C SER A 343 10.97 -6.83 7.16
N VAL A 344 11.33 -7.27 5.97
CA VAL A 344 12.70 -7.24 5.44
C VAL A 344 12.71 -6.66 4.03
N ILE A 345 13.58 -5.67 3.80
CA ILE A 345 13.98 -5.23 2.46
C ILE A 345 15.37 -5.79 2.14
N MET A 346 15.47 -6.49 1.01
CA MET A 346 16.69 -7.10 0.51
C MET A 346 17.16 -6.41 -0.76
N TYR A 347 18.47 -6.33 -0.94
CA TYR A 347 19.14 -5.79 -2.11
C TYR A 347 20.16 -6.79 -2.63
N ARG A 348 20.32 -6.82 -3.96
CA ARG A 348 21.32 -7.65 -4.64
C ARG A 348 22.76 -7.30 -4.23
N THR A 349 23.04 -6.02 -3.97
CA THR A 349 24.40 -5.54 -3.66
C THR A 349 24.43 -4.51 -2.52
N PRO A 350 25.54 -4.43 -1.76
CA PRO A 350 25.72 -3.39 -0.74
C PRO A 350 25.76 -1.97 -1.33
N GLU A 351 26.24 -1.81 -2.56
CA GLU A 351 26.30 -0.53 -3.27
C GLU A 351 24.91 0.08 -3.44
N LEU A 352 23.93 -0.74 -3.81
CA LEU A 352 22.55 -0.29 -3.93
C LEU A 352 21.97 0.04 -2.55
N ARG A 353 22.16 -0.84 -1.56
CA ARG A 353 21.67 -0.62 -0.18
C ARG A 353 22.21 0.66 0.45
N ARG A 354 23.43 1.12 0.12
CA ARG A 354 23.98 2.38 0.66
C ARG A 354 23.12 3.61 0.35
N PHE A 355 22.36 3.59 -0.76
CA PHE A 355 21.39 4.66 -1.08
C PHE A 355 20.14 4.64 -0.18
N GLN A 356 19.90 3.54 0.54
CA GLN A 356 18.82 3.46 1.52
C GLN A 356 19.13 4.33 2.75
N TYR A 357 20.37 4.29 3.22
CA TYR A 357 20.78 4.88 4.50
C TYR A 357 20.56 6.39 4.56
N TYR A 358 20.36 6.87 5.79
CA TYR A 358 20.50 8.27 6.13
C TYR A 358 21.76 8.45 6.98
N VAL A 359 22.59 9.43 6.63
CA VAL A 359 23.82 9.77 7.35
C VAL A 359 23.94 11.29 7.46
N ASN A 360 24.06 11.80 8.68
CA ASN A 360 24.33 13.21 8.96
C ASN A 360 25.60 13.33 9.81
N PRO A 361 26.74 13.69 9.20
CA PRO A 361 28.00 13.86 9.92
C PRO A 361 28.13 15.21 10.64
N HIS A 362 27.19 16.14 10.44
CA HIS A 362 27.28 17.52 10.94
C HIS A 362 26.26 17.84 12.03
N TRP A 363 25.54 16.83 12.54
CA TRP A 363 24.60 17.04 13.63
C TRP A 363 25.35 17.34 14.93
N THR A 364 24.89 18.34 15.67
CA THR A 364 25.54 18.80 16.92
C THR A 364 25.55 17.74 18.01
N GLY A 365 24.64 16.77 17.97
CA GLY A 365 24.59 15.60 18.85
C GLY A 365 25.59 14.48 18.50
N GLY A 366 26.46 14.70 17.50
CA GLY A 366 27.40 13.70 16.98
C GLY A 366 26.96 13.12 15.64
N VAL A 367 27.77 12.21 15.08
CA VAL A 367 27.45 11.55 13.81
C VAL A 367 26.18 10.72 13.96
N TYR A 368 25.15 11.03 13.16
CA TYR A 368 23.90 10.28 13.16
C TYR A 368 23.79 9.43 11.90
N ALA A 369 23.47 8.14 12.05
CA ALA A 369 23.20 7.25 10.94
C ALA A 369 22.03 6.33 11.26
N SER A 370 21.12 6.14 10.30
CA SER A 370 20.04 5.16 10.40
C SER A 370 19.95 4.29 9.14
N PRO A 371 19.74 2.97 9.28
CA PRO A 371 19.58 2.07 8.15
C PRO A 371 18.19 2.16 7.49
N SER A 372 17.17 2.70 8.18
CA SER A 372 15.78 2.80 7.72
C SER A 372 15.14 4.14 8.10
N ILE A 373 13.81 4.26 8.11
CA ILE A 373 13.11 5.53 8.42
C ILE A 373 13.31 5.91 9.89
N SER A 374 13.21 4.94 10.79
CA SER A 374 13.18 5.18 12.23
C SER A 374 14.58 5.34 12.83
N GLY A 375 14.67 6.16 13.88
CA GLY A 375 15.82 6.20 14.79
C GLY A 375 15.72 5.10 15.85
N SER A 376 15.06 5.41 16.96
CA SER A 376 14.69 4.41 17.97
C SER A 376 13.71 3.38 17.39
N ARG A 377 13.93 2.10 17.68
CA ARG A 377 13.11 0.98 17.18
C ARG A 377 12.83 -0.03 18.29
N PRO A 378 11.68 -0.73 18.27
CA PRO A 378 11.33 -1.73 19.27
C PRO A 378 12.10 -3.05 19.03
N GLY A 379 13.23 -3.23 19.72
CA GLY A 379 14.06 -4.43 19.58
C GLY A 379 13.36 -5.72 20.01
N ALA A 380 12.35 -5.62 20.88
CA ALA A 380 11.46 -6.72 21.27
C ALA A 380 10.78 -7.41 20.08
N LEU A 381 10.37 -6.64 19.06
CA LEU A 381 9.72 -7.20 17.87
C LEU A 381 10.71 -7.97 16.98
N ILE A 382 11.95 -7.48 16.88
CA ILE A 382 13.05 -8.16 16.18
C ILE A 382 13.35 -9.49 16.89
N ALA A 383 13.44 -9.48 18.22
CA ALA A 383 13.67 -10.70 18.98
C ALA A 383 12.54 -11.72 18.80
N GLY A 384 11.28 -11.28 18.83
CA GLY A 384 10.12 -12.13 18.56
C GLY A 384 10.12 -12.72 17.15
N ALA A 385 10.46 -11.92 16.13
CA ALA A 385 10.58 -12.40 14.75
C ALA A 385 11.68 -13.47 14.61
N TRP A 386 12.85 -13.23 15.19
CA TRP A 386 13.95 -14.19 15.19
C TRP A 386 13.57 -15.49 15.91
N ALA A 387 12.94 -15.39 17.08
CA ALA A 387 12.54 -16.56 17.87
C ALA A 387 11.52 -17.43 17.11
N VAL A 388 10.54 -16.82 16.44
CA VAL A 388 9.57 -17.53 15.60
C VAL A 388 10.27 -18.25 14.45
N MET A 389 11.14 -17.56 13.72
CA MET A 389 11.86 -18.17 12.59
C MET A 389 12.69 -19.38 13.01
N GLN A 390 13.38 -19.27 14.14
CA GLN A 390 14.19 -20.35 14.72
C GLN A 390 13.33 -21.54 15.19
N HIS A 391 12.17 -21.26 15.78
CA HIS A 391 11.28 -22.31 16.27
C HIS A 391 10.58 -23.08 15.14
N ILE A 392 10.01 -22.37 14.16
CA ILE A 392 9.27 -22.99 13.06
C ILE A 392 10.23 -23.77 12.15
N GLY A 393 11.37 -23.16 11.80
CA GLY A 393 12.33 -23.71 10.86
C GLY A 393 11.76 -23.96 9.46
N THR A 394 12.63 -24.42 8.54
CA THR A 394 12.24 -24.65 7.14
C THR A 394 11.08 -25.66 7.00
N LYS A 395 11.07 -26.72 7.82
CA LYS A 395 10.03 -27.75 7.78
C LYS A 395 8.65 -27.20 8.18
N GLY A 396 8.56 -26.48 9.31
CA GLY A 396 7.29 -25.94 9.78
C GLY A 396 6.71 -24.89 8.84
N TYR A 397 7.56 -24.08 8.19
CA TYR A 397 7.13 -23.15 7.17
C TYR A 397 6.64 -23.85 5.91
N LEU A 398 7.32 -24.93 5.47
CA LEU A 398 6.87 -25.73 4.33
C LEU A 398 5.50 -26.38 4.61
N ASP A 399 5.28 -26.94 5.80
CA ASP A 399 4.00 -27.55 6.16
C ASP A 399 2.88 -26.50 6.26
N SER A 400 3.18 -25.32 6.80
CA SER A 400 2.25 -24.17 6.81
C SER A 400 1.93 -23.71 5.39
N CYS A 401 2.94 -23.59 4.53
CA CYS A 401 2.77 -23.24 3.11
C CYS A 401 1.85 -24.24 2.40
N ARG A 402 2.09 -25.55 2.56
CA ARG A 402 1.26 -26.60 1.98
C ARG A 402 -0.20 -26.50 2.40
N SER A 403 -0.46 -26.39 3.70
CA SER A 403 -1.83 -26.32 4.22
C SER A 403 -2.60 -25.10 3.69
N ILE A 404 -1.97 -23.92 3.69
CA ILE A 404 -2.58 -22.68 3.20
C ILE A 404 -2.83 -22.73 1.69
N VAL A 405 -1.85 -23.18 0.91
CA VAL A 405 -1.97 -23.23 -0.55
C VAL A 405 -3.02 -24.26 -0.98
N LEU A 406 -3.04 -25.44 -0.36
CA LEU A 406 -4.06 -26.46 -0.64
C LEU A 406 -5.47 -25.99 -0.26
N ALA A 407 -5.63 -25.30 0.87
CA ALA A 407 -6.89 -24.68 1.24
C ALA A 407 -7.33 -23.62 0.22
N THR A 408 -6.40 -22.78 -0.25
CA THR A 408 -6.67 -21.76 -1.27
C THR A 408 -7.14 -22.40 -2.59
N ARG A 409 -6.47 -23.46 -3.05
CA ARG A 409 -6.89 -24.20 -4.26
C ARG A 409 -8.25 -24.87 -4.07
N ARG A 410 -8.49 -25.52 -2.94
CA ARG A 410 -9.78 -26.14 -2.61
C ARG A 410 -10.92 -25.12 -2.73
N ILE A 411 -10.73 -23.90 -2.21
CA ILE A 411 -11.71 -22.84 -2.35
C ILE A 411 -11.89 -22.45 -3.83
N ALA A 412 -10.81 -22.16 -4.54
CA ALA A 412 -10.86 -21.76 -5.95
C ALA A 412 -11.56 -22.80 -6.84
N ASP A 413 -11.23 -24.08 -6.65
CA ASP A 413 -11.81 -25.20 -7.39
C ASP A 413 -13.29 -25.38 -7.04
N ALA A 414 -13.65 -25.32 -5.75
CA ALA A 414 -15.04 -25.46 -5.31
C ALA A 414 -15.93 -24.31 -5.80
N VAL A 415 -15.43 -23.07 -5.80
CA VAL A 415 -16.15 -21.92 -6.38
C VAL A 415 -16.37 -22.14 -7.87
N SER A 416 -15.32 -22.51 -8.60
CA SER A 416 -15.38 -22.73 -10.05
C SER A 416 -16.32 -23.88 -10.43
N ALA A 417 -16.35 -24.95 -9.63
CA ALA A 417 -17.14 -26.14 -9.92
C ALA A 417 -18.59 -26.08 -9.41
N SER A 418 -18.86 -25.36 -8.32
CA SER A 418 -20.16 -25.47 -7.61
C SER A 418 -20.91 -24.16 -7.38
N ILE A 419 -20.38 -23.02 -7.81
CA ILE A 419 -21.04 -21.71 -7.69
C ILE A 419 -21.08 -21.03 -9.08
N PRO A 420 -22.09 -21.34 -9.92
CA PRO A 420 -22.13 -20.94 -11.32
C PRO A 420 -22.24 -19.42 -11.51
N GLU A 421 -22.65 -18.65 -10.50
CA GLU A 421 -22.71 -17.20 -10.56
C GLU A 421 -21.33 -16.51 -10.47
N LEU A 422 -20.34 -17.18 -9.86
CA LEU A 422 -19.03 -16.59 -9.60
C LEU A 422 -17.96 -17.12 -10.58
N TYR A 423 -16.84 -16.40 -10.65
CA TYR A 423 -15.61 -16.85 -11.28
C TYR A 423 -14.40 -16.43 -10.45
N VAL A 424 -13.36 -17.25 -10.45
CA VAL A 424 -12.07 -16.91 -9.85
C VAL A 424 -11.32 -15.96 -10.78
N LEU A 425 -10.74 -14.89 -10.23
CA LEU A 425 -9.86 -13.99 -10.97
C LEU A 425 -8.50 -14.65 -11.15
N GLY A 426 -8.07 -14.82 -12.41
CA GLY A 426 -6.80 -15.45 -12.74
C GLY A 426 -6.71 -16.92 -12.30
N ASP A 427 -5.50 -17.35 -11.94
CA ASP A 427 -5.21 -18.69 -11.42
C ASP A 427 -4.34 -18.53 -10.15
N PRO A 428 -4.93 -18.52 -8.95
CA PRO A 428 -4.24 -18.13 -7.72
C PRO A 428 -3.18 -19.16 -7.33
N PRO A 429 -1.87 -18.83 -7.40
CA PRO A 429 -0.82 -19.81 -7.24
C PRO A 429 -0.37 -19.99 -5.78
N ALA A 430 -0.88 -19.17 -4.85
CA ALA A 430 -0.43 -19.18 -3.46
C ALA A 430 -1.60 -19.04 -2.47
N SER A 431 -1.65 -17.98 -1.66
CA SER A 431 -2.49 -17.89 -0.46
C SER A 431 -3.71 -16.96 -0.60
N VAL A 432 -3.87 -16.31 -1.74
CA VAL A 432 -4.97 -15.37 -1.99
C VAL A 432 -5.81 -15.89 -3.12
N VAL A 433 -7.13 -15.79 -2.97
CA VAL A 433 -8.10 -16.08 -4.00
C VAL A 433 -9.12 -14.94 -4.06
N ALA A 434 -9.42 -14.48 -5.27
CA ALA A 434 -10.44 -13.45 -5.52
C ALA A 434 -11.54 -13.97 -6.44
N PHE A 435 -12.77 -13.51 -6.19
CA PHE A 435 -13.96 -13.94 -6.91
C PHE A 435 -14.75 -12.73 -7.41
N GLY A 436 -15.01 -12.72 -8.72
CA GLY A 436 -15.95 -11.81 -9.35
C GLY A 436 -17.27 -12.50 -9.63
N SER A 437 -18.29 -11.72 -9.96
CA SER A 437 -19.56 -12.25 -10.46
C SER A 437 -19.62 -12.20 -11.98
N LYS A 438 -20.06 -13.29 -12.61
CA LYS A 438 -20.39 -13.37 -14.04
C LYS A 438 -21.91 -13.42 -14.29
N HIS A 439 -22.71 -13.42 -13.22
CA HIS A 439 -24.17 -13.46 -13.31
C HIS A 439 -24.75 -12.04 -13.30
N PRO A 440 -25.67 -11.67 -14.22
CA PRO A 440 -26.15 -10.30 -14.37
C PRO A 440 -26.95 -9.77 -13.16
N GLN A 441 -27.49 -10.65 -12.33
CA GLN A 441 -28.26 -10.30 -11.12
C GLN A 441 -27.48 -10.45 -9.81
N VAL A 442 -26.21 -10.86 -9.85
CA VAL A 442 -25.39 -11.01 -8.64
C VAL A 442 -24.26 -10.00 -8.69
N ASP A 443 -24.19 -9.10 -7.72
CA ASP A 443 -23.08 -8.16 -7.53
C ASP A 443 -22.12 -8.71 -6.46
N ALA A 444 -20.82 -8.70 -6.74
CA ALA A 444 -19.81 -9.27 -5.84
C ALA A 444 -19.73 -8.53 -4.49
N PHE A 445 -20.03 -7.23 -4.44
CA PHE A 445 -20.06 -6.47 -3.20
C PHE A 445 -21.29 -6.80 -2.36
N GLU A 446 -22.46 -7.06 -2.98
CA GLU A 446 -23.63 -7.59 -2.25
C GLU A 446 -23.31 -8.95 -1.61
N VAL A 447 -22.59 -9.83 -2.33
CA VAL A 447 -22.11 -11.10 -1.77
C VAL A 447 -21.16 -10.84 -0.59
N GLY A 448 -20.22 -9.90 -0.72
CA GLY A 448 -19.31 -9.52 0.37
C GLY A 448 -20.03 -8.97 1.61
N ASP A 449 -21.07 -8.15 1.41
CA ASP A 449 -21.89 -7.61 2.50
C ASP A 449 -22.76 -8.69 3.15
N ALA A 450 -23.30 -9.64 2.37
CA ALA A 450 -24.01 -10.82 2.90
C ALA A 450 -23.07 -11.76 3.68
N MET A 451 -21.84 -11.95 3.21
CA MET A 451 -20.78 -12.66 3.96
C MET A 451 -20.45 -11.95 5.28
N SER A 452 -20.41 -10.61 5.28
CA SER A 452 -20.14 -9.81 6.49
C SER A 452 -21.21 -10.01 7.57
N LYS A 453 -22.49 -10.17 7.19
CA LYS A 453 -23.56 -10.52 8.15
C LYS A 453 -23.36 -11.89 8.83
N ARG A 454 -22.55 -12.77 8.23
CA ARG A 454 -22.20 -14.11 8.73
C ARG A 454 -20.85 -14.12 9.49
N GLY A 455 -20.29 -12.94 9.75
CA GLY A 455 -19.03 -12.74 10.47
C GLY A 455 -17.78 -12.82 9.58
N TRP A 456 -17.92 -12.88 8.25
CA TRP A 456 -16.76 -12.90 7.35
C TRP A 456 -16.28 -11.50 7.01
N HIS A 457 -15.00 -11.23 7.24
CA HIS A 457 -14.37 -9.97 6.89
C HIS A 457 -13.51 -10.14 5.64
N LEU A 458 -14.17 -10.08 4.48
CA LEU A 458 -13.52 -10.17 3.17
C LEU A 458 -13.01 -8.80 2.73
N ALA A 459 -11.98 -8.76 1.89
CA ALA A 459 -11.59 -7.51 1.26
C ALA A 459 -12.27 -7.37 -0.10
N SER A 460 -12.45 -6.13 -0.51
CA SER A 460 -13.04 -5.77 -1.79
C SER A 460 -11.94 -5.45 -2.80
N VAL A 461 -12.22 -5.78 -4.05
CA VAL A 461 -11.37 -5.50 -5.20
C VAL A 461 -12.20 -4.70 -6.18
N THR A 462 -11.63 -3.61 -6.69
CA THR A 462 -12.22 -2.79 -7.75
C THR A 462 -11.45 -3.01 -9.04
N ASN A 463 -12.15 -2.96 -10.18
CA ASN A 463 -11.59 -3.18 -11.52
C ASN A 463 -10.93 -4.56 -11.75
N PRO A 464 -11.72 -5.66 -11.85
CA PRO A 464 -13.19 -5.70 -11.79
C PRO A 464 -13.72 -5.74 -10.35
N LYS A 465 -15.03 -5.53 -10.18
CA LYS A 465 -15.70 -5.74 -8.89
C LYS A 465 -15.55 -7.20 -8.46
N ALA A 466 -14.89 -7.40 -7.34
CA ALA A 466 -14.65 -8.71 -6.77
C ALA A 466 -14.49 -8.62 -5.25
N ILE A 467 -14.56 -9.77 -4.60
CA ILE A 467 -14.20 -9.97 -3.20
C ILE A 467 -13.02 -10.93 -3.15
N HIS A 468 -12.11 -10.74 -2.19
CA HIS A 468 -10.98 -11.64 -2.00
C HIS A 468 -10.91 -12.23 -0.60
N LEU A 469 -10.19 -13.34 -0.50
CA LEU A 469 -9.81 -14.00 0.74
C LEU A 469 -8.32 -14.32 0.69
N ALA A 470 -7.55 -13.69 1.58
CA ALA A 470 -6.19 -14.10 1.90
C ALA A 470 -6.25 -15.19 2.98
N VAL A 471 -6.06 -16.44 2.58
CA VAL A 471 -6.11 -17.61 3.44
C VAL A 471 -4.92 -17.59 4.40
N THR A 472 -5.20 -17.80 5.69
CA THR A 472 -4.18 -17.96 6.74
C THR A 472 -4.33 -19.34 7.42
N ARG A 473 -3.46 -19.68 8.37
CA ARG A 473 -3.60 -20.92 9.15
C ARG A 473 -4.94 -21.00 9.89
N LEU A 474 -5.49 -19.87 10.31
CA LEU A 474 -6.80 -19.79 10.98
C LEU A 474 -7.95 -20.08 10.01
N THR A 475 -7.81 -19.76 8.73
CA THR A 475 -8.84 -20.02 7.70
C THR A 475 -8.91 -21.50 7.30
N VAL A 476 -7.78 -22.21 7.31
CA VAL A 476 -7.68 -23.64 6.89
C VAL A 476 -8.78 -24.54 7.50
N PRO A 477 -9.03 -24.55 8.83
CA PRO A 477 -10.04 -25.42 9.44
C PRO A 477 -11.49 -25.05 9.08
N VAL A 478 -11.75 -23.84 8.59
CA VAL A 478 -13.11 -23.31 8.34
C VAL A 478 -13.44 -23.14 6.86
N VAL A 479 -12.66 -23.77 5.96
CA VAL A 479 -12.89 -23.72 4.51
C VAL A 479 -14.27 -24.24 4.11
N ASP A 480 -14.76 -25.29 4.75
CA ASP A 480 -16.08 -25.84 4.44
C ASP A 480 -17.21 -24.90 4.87
N THR A 481 -17.08 -24.27 6.04
CA THR A 481 -17.98 -23.21 6.50
C THR A 481 -17.96 -22.03 5.54
N PHE A 482 -16.78 -21.60 5.08
CA PHE A 482 -16.65 -20.53 4.09
C PHE A 482 -17.44 -20.83 2.82
N LEU A 483 -17.30 -22.04 2.27
CA LEU A 483 -17.96 -22.43 1.03
C LEU A 483 -19.47 -22.55 1.18
N ALA A 484 -19.96 -23.01 2.33
CA ALA A 484 -21.39 -23.04 2.63
C ALA A 484 -21.95 -21.62 2.73
N ASP A 485 -21.32 -20.76 3.55
CA ASP A 485 -21.74 -19.37 3.74
C ASP A 485 -21.68 -18.57 2.43
N LEU A 486 -20.67 -18.81 1.59
CA LEU A 486 -20.55 -18.16 0.28
C LEU A 486 -21.69 -18.53 -0.66
N LYS A 487 -22.12 -19.80 -0.66
CA LYS A 487 -23.28 -20.23 -1.46
C LYS A 487 -24.55 -19.54 -0.99
N ASP A 488 -24.77 -19.48 0.31
CA ASP A 488 -25.93 -18.81 0.89
C ASP A 488 -25.91 -17.29 0.63
N ALA A 489 -24.74 -16.66 0.73
CA ALA A 489 -24.55 -15.24 0.43
C ALA A 489 -24.81 -14.92 -1.05
N VAL A 490 -24.43 -15.81 -1.97
CA VAL A 490 -24.75 -15.69 -3.40
C VAL A 490 -26.26 -15.79 -3.64
N GLN A 491 -26.95 -16.73 -2.99
CA GLN A 491 -28.40 -16.84 -3.10
C GLN A 491 -29.11 -15.61 -2.51
N GLU A 492 -28.68 -15.11 -1.36
CA GLU A 492 -29.21 -13.88 -0.75
C GLU A 492 -29.02 -12.68 -1.68
N ALA A 493 -27.81 -12.48 -2.21
CA ALA A 493 -27.50 -11.38 -3.13
C ALA A 493 -28.32 -11.45 -4.44
N LYS A 494 -28.69 -12.66 -4.88
CA LYS A 494 -29.50 -12.90 -6.08
C LYS A 494 -30.98 -12.63 -5.86
N LEU A 495 -31.53 -13.08 -4.73
CA LEU A 495 -32.98 -13.03 -4.45
C LEU A 495 -33.41 -11.71 -3.79
N ALA A 496 -32.55 -11.13 -2.96
CA ALA A 496 -32.87 -9.94 -2.15
C ALA A 496 -31.64 -9.02 -1.99
N PRO A 497 -31.12 -8.43 -3.08
CA PRO A 497 -30.00 -7.49 -3.00
C PRO A 497 -30.36 -6.30 -2.13
N SER A 498 -29.45 -5.90 -1.24
CA SER A 498 -29.74 -4.87 -0.24
C SER A 498 -29.67 -3.45 -0.81
N GLY A 499 -28.79 -3.23 -1.78
CA GLY A 499 -28.39 -1.93 -2.33
C GLY A 499 -27.69 -1.01 -1.32
N LYS A 500 -27.41 -1.49 -0.10
CA LYS A 500 -27.11 -0.65 1.08
C LYS A 500 -25.97 -1.17 1.96
N GLY A 501 -25.33 -2.26 1.58
CA GLY A 501 -24.20 -2.78 2.34
C GLY A 501 -22.98 -1.85 2.31
N THR A 502 -22.01 -2.09 3.20
CA THR A 502 -20.85 -1.20 3.37
C THR A 502 -19.96 -1.22 2.13
N MET A 503 -19.73 -2.40 1.56
CA MET A 503 -18.94 -2.53 0.32
C MET A 503 -19.68 -1.90 -0.86
N VAL A 504 -20.98 -2.18 -0.99
CA VAL A 504 -21.83 -1.60 -2.05
C VAL A 504 -21.82 -0.08 -2.00
N ALA A 505 -22.01 0.51 -0.81
CA ALA A 505 -22.05 1.95 -0.64
C ALA A 505 -20.70 2.62 -0.93
N LEU A 506 -19.60 2.09 -0.37
CA LEU A 506 -18.28 2.71 -0.47
C LEU A 506 -17.72 2.63 -1.90
N TYR A 507 -17.78 1.44 -2.52
CA TYR A 507 -17.16 1.21 -3.82
C TYR A 507 -18.10 1.53 -4.99
N GLY A 508 -19.42 1.42 -4.80
CA GLY A 508 -20.40 1.92 -5.78
C GLY A 508 -20.32 3.43 -5.98
N LEU A 509 -20.06 4.21 -4.91
CA LEU A 509 -19.89 5.66 -5.00
C LEU A 509 -18.65 6.04 -5.82
N GLY A 510 -17.54 5.31 -5.65
CA GLY A 510 -16.28 5.57 -6.35
C GLY A 510 -16.37 5.45 -7.87
N GLU A 511 -17.24 4.58 -8.38
CA GLU A 511 -17.42 4.31 -9.82
C GLU A 511 -18.57 5.14 -10.45
N SER A 512 -19.37 5.82 -9.64
CA SER A 512 -20.62 6.48 -10.07
C SER A 512 -20.42 7.75 -10.91
N SER A 513 -19.26 8.40 -10.84
CA SER A 513 -18.98 9.66 -11.57
C SER A 513 -17.50 9.99 -11.65
N ALA A 514 -17.12 10.97 -12.48
CA ALA A 514 -15.74 11.44 -12.62
C ALA A 514 -15.12 12.02 -11.32
N VAL A 515 -15.95 12.42 -10.35
CA VAL A 515 -15.55 12.92 -9.02
C VAL A 515 -15.76 11.90 -7.90
N GLY A 516 -16.35 10.73 -8.20
CA GLY A 516 -16.55 9.64 -7.24
C GLY A 516 -15.30 9.29 -6.43
N PRO A 517 -14.11 9.18 -7.05
CA PRO A 517 -12.87 8.91 -6.32
C PRO A 517 -12.49 9.99 -5.30
N GLU A 518 -12.78 11.27 -5.59
CA GLU A 518 -12.53 12.39 -4.67
C GLU A 518 -13.45 12.29 -3.45
N MET A 519 -14.74 11.97 -3.67
CA MET A 519 -15.70 11.74 -2.58
C MET A 519 -15.34 10.53 -1.71
N VAL A 520 -14.88 9.43 -2.31
CA VAL A 520 -14.36 8.28 -1.55
C VAL A 520 -13.15 8.71 -0.70
N GLY A 521 -12.30 9.60 -1.21
CA GLY A 521 -11.20 10.20 -0.45
C GLY A 521 -11.66 11.00 0.77
N GLU A 522 -12.73 11.78 0.66
CA GLU A 522 -13.32 12.49 1.80
C GLU A 522 -13.91 11.54 2.85
N ILE A 523 -14.60 10.48 2.41
CA ILE A 523 -15.14 9.45 3.32
C ILE A 523 -14.00 8.73 4.04
N ALA A 524 -12.95 8.34 3.31
CA ALA A 524 -11.77 7.72 3.90
C ALA A 524 -11.07 8.64 4.90
N THR A 525 -11.00 9.95 4.61
CA THR A 525 -10.47 10.95 5.56
C THR A 525 -11.31 11.00 6.83
N ALA A 526 -12.63 11.06 6.71
CA ALA A 526 -13.51 11.05 7.87
C ALA A 526 -13.45 9.75 8.68
N PHE A 527 -13.25 8.62 8.01
CA PHE A 527 -12.97 7.35 8.69
C PHE A 527 -11.71 7.48 9.55
N LEU A 528 -10.61 8.03 9.01
CA LEU A 528 -9.39 8.25 9.78
C LEU A 528 -9.61 9.20 10.97
N ASP A 529 -10.32 10.31 10.78
CA ASP A 529 -10.66 11.23 11.88
C ASP A 529 -11.47 10.52 12.99
N THR A 530 -12.37 9.62 12.60
CA THR A 530 -13.19 8.84 13.53
C THR A 530 -12.34 7.89 14.39
N LEU A 531 -11.27 7.30 13.85
CA LEU A 531 -10.38 6.40 14.60
C LEU A 531 -9.71 7.08 15.80
N TYR A 532 -9.61 8.41 15.80
CA TYR A 532 -9.02 9.21 16.87
C TYR A 532 -10.07 9.91 17.75
N LYS A 533 -11.35 9.56 17.59
CA LYS A 533 -12.42 10.11 18.43
C LYS A 533 -12.48 9.36 19.77
N ALA A 534 -11.91 9.99 20.79
CA ALA A 534 -12.00 9.52 22.19
C ALA A 534 -13.37 9.77 22.80
#